data_AF-A0A7X7BKL6-F1
#
_entry.id   AF-A0A7X7BKL6-F1
#
_cell.length_a   1.000
_cell.length_b   1.000
_cell.length_c   1.000
_cell.angle_alpha   90.00
_cell.angle_beta   90.00
_cell.angle_gamma   90.00
#
_symmetry.space_group_name_H-M   'P 1'
#
loop_
_entity.id
_entity.type
_entity.pdbx_description
1 polymer ?
#
loop_
_entity_poly.entity_id
_entity_poly.type
_entity_poly.pdbx_seq_one_letter_code
_entity_poly.pdbx_strand_id
1 'polypeptide(L)'
;MAYDVRFISQADVEALGITMKEVMDHIEMGWKMNGEKKTELPAKIGVHPRHDCYMHAMPCWIGGEVDMAGIKWVAGFPSNLQKKLPYNNGVFILNDVETGVVKAIMDCNWMTTWRTGAAAGLGAKYFADPNAEVVAVAGLGTIGKITLRAFNEVLPKIKTVKLYDPMPEQADRYIEAMKSFCPNVEFVVCPDVKKACEDADVVTTCAPILEKPNRIITTDMLKNNV
;
A
#
# COMPACT_ATOMS: atom_id res chain seq x y z
N MET A 1 -3.72 -37.01 -14.21
CA MET A 1 -3.00 -36.78 -12.93
C MET A 1 -3.74 -35.69 -12.19
N ALA A 2 -3.90 -35.80 -10.87
CA ALA A 2 -4.36 -34.71 -10.02
C ALA A 2 -3.14 -33.91 -9.53
N TYR A 3 -3.26 -32.59 -9.43
CA TYR A 3 -2.24 -31.71 -8.90
C TYR A 3 -2.84 -30.91 -7.73
N ASP A 4 -2.12 -30.87 -6.62
CA ASP A 4 -2.56 -30.15 -5.42
C ASP A 4 -2.37 -28.64 -5.58
N VAL A 5 -3.40 -27.88 -5.19
CA VAL A 5 -3.35 -26.43 -5.10
C VAL A 5 -3.19 -26.03 -3.64
N ARG A 6 -2.13 -25.28 -3.32
CA ARG A 6 -1.91 -24.80 -1.94
C ARG A 6 -2.81 -23.62 -1.64
N PHE A 7 -3.52 -23.66 -0.52
CA PHE A 7 -4.19 -22.48 0.02
C PHE A 7 -3.28 -21.85 1.09
N ILE A 8 -2.96 -20.58 0.94
CA ILE A 8 -2.10 -19.82 1.88
C ILE A 8 -2.93 -18.68 2.45
N SER A 9 -3.38 -18.82 3.69
CA SER A 9 -4.20 -17.82 4.37
C SER A 9 -3.38 -16.61 4.79
N GLN A 10 -4.06 -15.55 5.25
CA GLN A 10 -3.39 -14.39 5.82
C GLN A 10 -2.53 -14.79 7.04
N ALA A 11 -3.04 -15.69 7.89
CA ALA A 11 -2.30 -16.15 9.06
C ALA A 11 -1.01 -16.91 8.66
N ASP A 12 -1.06 -17.68 7.57
CA ASP A 12 0.12 -18.38 7.05
C ASP A 12 1.16 -17.37 6.54
N VAL A 13 0.73 -16.31 5.84
CA VAL A 13 1.64 -15.24 5.37
C VAL A 13 2.25 -14.48 6.55
N GLU A 14 1.45 -14.12 7.56
CA GLU A 14 1.91 -13.41 8.76
C GLU A 14 2.91 -14.24 9.57
N ALA A 15 2.69 -15.57 9.66
CA ALA A 15 3.58 -16.49 10.37
C ALA A 15 4.98 -16.59 9.76
N LEU A 16 5.18 -16.20 8.49
CA LEU A 16 6.50 -16.16 7.85
C LEU A 16 7.38 -15.03 8.39
N GLY A 17 6.82 -14.03 9.08
CA GLY A 17 7.60 -12.94 9.67
C GLY A 17 8.27 -12.02 8.64
N ILE A 18 7.73 -11.93 7.42
CA ILE A 18 8.28 -11.12 6.33
C ILE A 18 8.35 -9.64 6.77
N THR A 19 9.53 -9.07 6.66
CA THR A 19 9.82 -7.68 7.07
C THR A 19 9.45 -6.67 5.99
N MET A 20 9.26 -5.40 6.38
CA MET A 20 8.97 -4.33 5.41
C MET A 20 10.12 -4.17 4.42
N LYS A 21 11.36 -4.29 4.90
CA LYS A 21 12.56 -4.25 4.06
C LYS A 21 12.53 -5.34 2.98
N GLU A 22 12.23 -6.59 3.32
CA GLU A 22 12.14 -7.68 2.34
C GLU A 22 11.04 -7.42 1.30
N VAL A 23 9.87 -6.91 1.73
CA VAL A 23 8.82 -6.52 0.78
C VAL A 23 9.32 -5.41 -0.15
N MET A 24 9.97 -4.37 0.38
CA MET A 24 10.52 -3.28 -0.42
C MET A 24 11.57 -3.76 -1.42
N ASP A 25 12.48 -4.64 -1.01
CA ASP A 25 13.50 -5.23 -1.88
C ASP A 25 12.83 -5.99 -3.06
N HIS A 26 11.76 -6.74 -2.80
CA HIS A 26 11.01 -7.43 -3.87
C HIS A 26 10.20 -6.50 -4.78
N ILE A 27 9.61 -5.43 -4.25
CA ILE A 27 8.90 -4.44 -5.08
C ILE A 27 9.89 -3.69 -5.97
N GLU A 28 11.05 -3.32 -5.42
CA GLU A 28 12.14 -2.67 -6.16
C GLU A 28 12.67 -3.55 -7.29
N MET A 29 12.89 -4.84 -7.02
CA MET A 29 13.21 -5.83 -8.05
C MET A 29 12.13 -5.90 -9.13
N GLY A 30 10.84 -5.97 -8.75
CA GLY A 30 9.73 -5.99 -9.70
C GLY A 30 9.68 -4.74 -10.59
N TRP A 31 9.93 -3.56 -10.02
CA TRP A 31 10.02 -2.30 -10.78
C TRP A 31 11.20 -2.30 -11.74
N LYS A 32 12.37 -2.80 -11.31
CA LYS A 32 13.53 -2.96 -12.18
C LYS A 32 13.22 -3.88 -13.36
N MET A 33 12.62 -5.05 -13.12
CA MET A 33 12.25 -5.99 -14.19
C MET A 33 11.26 -5.36 -15.18
N ASN A 34 10.28 -4.60 -14.69
CA ASN A 34 9.35 -3.88 -15.54
C ASN A 34 10.05 -2.78 -16.37
N GLY A 35 10.96 -2.01 -15.77
CA GLY A 35 11.77 -1.01 -16.46
C GLY A 35 12.67 -1.61 -17.55
N GLU A 36 13.17 -2.83 -17.32
CA GLU A 36 13.94 -3.64 -18.28
C GLU A 36 13.07 -4.37 -19.31
N LYS A 37 11.74 -4.16 -19.31
CA LYS A 37 10.76 -4.80 -20.20
C LYS A 37 10.75 -6.34 -20.11
N LYS A 38 11.04 -6.88 -18.92
CA LYS A 38 11.00 -8.32 -18.61
C LYS A 38 9.67 -8.75 -18.00
N THR A 39 8.61 -7.98 -18.21
CA THR A 39 7.30 -8.24 -17.62
C THR A 39 6.20 -8.12 -18.66
N GLU A 40 5.19 -8.95 -18.55
CA GLU A 40 3.89 -8.71 -19.15
C GLU A 40 2.94 -8.20 -18.06
N LEU A 41 2.56 -6.93 -18.14
CA LEU A 41 1.72 -6.24 -17.17
C LEU A 41 0.60 -5.49 -17.91
N PRO A 42 -0.47 -6.20 -18.33
CA PRO A 42 -1.57 -5.57 -19.04
C PRO A 42 -2.35 -4.61 -18.14
N ALA A 43 -3.14 -3.73 -18.76
CA ALA A 43 -4.09 -2.90 -18.03
C ALA A 43 -5.08 -3.79 -17.24
N LYS A 44 -5.36 -3.41 -15.99
CA LYS A 44 -6.36 -4.11 -15.18
C LYS A 44 -7.73 -4.07 -15.86
N ILE A 45 -8.43 -5.19 -15.83
CA ILE A 45 -9.83 -5.28 -16.29
C ILE A 45 -10.75 -5.37 -15.08
N GLY A 46 -12.00 -4.89 -15.22
CA GLY A 46 -12.86 -4.66 -14.07
C GLY A 46 -14.34 -4.65 -14.33
N VAL A 47 -15.10 -4.97 -13.29
CA VAL A 47 -16.55 -4.74 -13.22
C VAL A 47 -16.88 -3.87 -12.00
N HIS A 48 -17.92 -3.05 -12.12
CA HIS A 48 -18.34 -2.08 -11.11
C HIS A 48 -19.79 -2.38 -10.71
N PRO A 49 -20.01 -3.39 -9.85
CA PRO A 49 -21.36 -3.91 -9.61
C PRO A 49 -22.26 -2.95 -8.83
N ARG A 50 -21.70 -1.94 -8.15
CA ARG A 50 -22.39 -0.93 -7.34
C ARG A 50 -21.62 0.40 -7.39
N HIS A 51 -22.25 1.50 -6.98
CA HIS A 51 -21.60 2.82 -6.87
C HIS A 51 -20.38 2.75 -5.93
N ASP A 52 -19.27 3.37 -6.35
CA ASP A 52 -17.96 3.35 -5.69
C ASP A 52 -17.42 1.93 -5.35
N CYS A 53 -17.95 0.88 -5.96
CA CYS A 53 -17.48 -0.50 -5.78
C CYS A 53 -16.84 -1.03 -7.05
N TYR A 54 -15.79 -1.83 -6.89
CA TYR A 54 -15.11 -2.46 -8.01
C TYR A 54 -14.72 -3.91 -7.71
N MET A 55 -14.54 -4.69 -8.77
CA MET A 55 -13.80 -5.95 -8.77
C MET A 55 -12.83 -5.94 -9.95
N HIS A 56 -11.54 -6.12 -9.68
CA HIS A 56 -10.46 -5.98 -10.65
C HIS A 56 -9.62 -7.25 -10.75
N ALA A 57 -9.37 -7.66 -11.99
CA ALA A 57 -8.36 -8.65 -12.35
C ALA A 57 -7.07 -7.92 -12.71
N MET A 58 -5.98 -8.30 -12.05
CA MET A 58 -4.64 -7.73 -12.26
C MET A 58 -3.65 -8.87 -12.51
N PRO A 59 -3.65 -9.47 -13.71
CA PRO A 59 -2.66 -10.46 -14.08
C PRO A 59 -1.29 -9.82 -14.34
N CYS A 60 -0.23 -10.58 -14.08
CA CYS A 60 1.13 -10.20 -14.43
C CYS A 60 2.00 -11.45 -14.60
N TRP A 61 2.93 -11.40 -15.54
CA TRP A 61 4.08 -12.29 -15.60
C TRP A 61 5.37 -11.47 -15.46
N ILE A 62 6.31 -11.98 -14.66
CA ILE A 62 7.68 -11.47 -14.53
C ILE A 62 8.61 -12.56 -15.03
N GLY A 63 9.34 -12.29 -16.10
CA GLY A 63 10.30 -13.21 -16.71
C GLY A 63 11.69 -13.12 -16.09
N GLY A 64 12.69 -13.65 -16.82
CA GLY A 64 14.09 -13.64 -16.38
C GLY A 64 14.34 -14.63 -15.24
N GLU A 65 15.05 -14.19 -14.20
CA GLU A 65 15.38 -15.05 -13.04
C GLU A 65 14.20 -15.29 -12.09
N VAL A 66 13.13 -14.50 -12.20
CA VAL A 66 11.92 -14.67 -11.39
C VAL A 66 11.03 -15.75 -12.00
N ASP A 67 10.74 -15.63 -13.30
CA ASP A 67 9.89 -16.51 -14.10
C ASP A 67 8.62 -17.00 -13.38
N MET A 68 7.76 -16.04 -12.99
CA MET A 68 6.49 -16.31 -12.30
C MET A 68 5.34 -15.56 -12.95
N ALA A 69 4.20 -16.24 -13.07
CA ALA A 69 2.94 -15.65 -13.51
C ALA A 69 1.88 -15.79 -12.43
N GLY A 70 1.03 -14.77 -12.29
CA GLY A 70 -0.09 -14.82 -11.37
C GLY A 70 -1.11 -13.73 -11.63
N ILE A 71 -2.18 -13.78 -10.86
CA ILE A 71 -3.28 -12.82 -10.94
C ILE A 71 -3.77 -12.47 -9.55
N LYS A 72 -3.87 -11.17 -9.29
CA LYS A 72 -4.65 -10.67 -8.17
C LYS A 72 -6.09 -10.44 -8.62
N TRP A 73 -7.03 -11.10 -7.94
CA TRP A 73 -8.45 -10.81 -8.04
C TRP A 73 -8.90 -10.10 -6.77
N VAL A 74 -9.22 -8.81 -6.88
CA VAL A 74 -9.51 -7.95 -5.71
C VAL A 74 -10.78 -7.14 -5.90
N ALA A 75 -11.59 -7.07 -4.86
CA ALA A 75 -12.80 -6.29 -4.75
C ALA A 75 -12.65 -5.19 -3.71
N GLY A 76 -13.11 -3.97 -4.03
CA GLY A 76 -13.16 -2.83 -3.12
C GLY A 76 -14.60 -2.38 -2.90
N PHE A 77 -15.05 -2.39 -1.64
CA PHE A 77 -16.44 -2.10 -1.25
C PHE A 77 -16.45 -1.13 -0.05
N PRO A 78 -16.61 0.20 -0.26
CA PRO A 78 -16.66 1.19 0.81
C PRO A 78 -17.68 0.87 1.92
N SER A 79 -18.85 0.36 1.51
CA SER A 79 -19.94 0.00 2.44
C SER A 79 -19.61 -1.11 3.44
N ASN A 80 -18.52 -1.86 3.24
CA ASN A 80 -18.12 -2.93 4.15
C ASN A 80 -17.71 -2.42 5.53
N LEU A 81 -17.25 -1.17 5.64
CA LEU A 81 -16.92 -0.56 6.93
C LEU A 81 -18.12 -0.57 7.89
N GLN A 82 -19.33 -0.29 7.38
CA GLN A 82 -20.58 -0.33 8.16
C GLN A 82 -20.95 -1.75 8.60
N LYS A 83 -20.49 -2.76 7.86
CA LYS A 83 -20.71 -4.19 8.13
C LYS A 83 -19.60 -4.82 8.97
N LYS A 84 -18.60 -4.02 9.40
CA LYS A 84 -17.39 -4.51 10.08
C LYS A 84 -16.59 -5.52 9.24
N LEU A 85 -16.64 -5.38 7.92
CA LEU A 85 -15.86 -6.18 6.96
C LEU A 85 -14.72 -5.33 6.37
N PRO A 86 -13.62 -5.95 5.89
CA PRO A 86 -12.57 -5.24 5.20
C PRO A 86 -13.07 -4.50 3.95
N TYR A 87 -12.50 -3.31 3.69
CA TYR A 87 -12.75 -2.54 2.47
C TYR A 87 -12.35 -3.32 1.21
N ASN A 88 -11.13 -3.90 1.23
CA ASN A 88 -10.62 -4.76 0.17
C ASN A 88 -10.77 -6.22 0.57
N ASN A 89 -11.16 -7.06 -0.38
CA ASN A 89 -11.21 -8.51 -0.24
C ASN A 89 -10.73 -9.14 -1.55
N GLY A 90 -10.06 -10.28 -1.51
CA GLY A 90 -9.60 -10.91 -2.73
C GLY A 90 -8.69 -12.11 -2.48
N VAL A 91 -8.17 -12.65 -3.57
CA VAL A 91 -7.14 -13.69 -3.57
C VAL A 91 -6.05 -13.36 -4.59
N PHE A 92 -4.86 -13.87 -4.34
CA PHE A 92 -3.81 -13.95 -5.34
C PHE A 92 -3.68 -15.40 -5.82
N ILE A 93 -3.63 -15.61 -7.13
CA ILE A 93 -3.45 -16.93 -7.73
C ILE A 93 -2.07 -16.95 -8.39
N LEU A 94 -1.26 -17.95 -8.03
CA LEU A 94 0.05 -18.18 -8.63
C LEU A 94 0.00 -19.37 -9.59
N ASN A 95 0.56 -19.20 -10.77
CA ASN A 95 0.61 -20.21 -11.82
C ASN A 95 2.05 -20.67 -12.06
N ASP A 96 2.17 -21.95 -12.40
CA ASP A 96 3.34 -22.51 -13.06
C ASP A 96 3.41 -21.98 -14.48
N VAL A 97 4.53 -21.35 -14.84
CA VAL A 97 4.71 -20.74 -16.17
C VAL A 97 4.91 -21.78 -17.28
N GLU A 98 5.45 -22.96 -16.97
CA GLU A 98 5.69 -24.01 -17.96
C GLU A 98 4.41 -24.76 -18.34
N THR A 99 3.54 -24.97 -17.35
CA THR A 99 2.36 -25.86 -17.50
C THR A 99 1.03 -25.15 -17.39
N GLY A 100 1.01 -23.90 -16.91
CA GLY A 100 -0.21 -23.14 -16.60
C GLY A 100 -0.94 -23.61 -15.33
N VAL A 101 -0.47 -24.68 -14.67
CA VAL A 101 -1.11 -25.25 -13.49
C VAL A 101 -1.10 -24.24 -12.34
N VAL A 102 -2.24 -24.07 -11.68
CA VAL A 102 -2.34 -23.24 -10.47
C VAL A 102 -1.56 -23.93 -9.35
N LYS A 103 -0.58 -23.22 -8.77
CA LYS A 103 0.25 -23.70 -7.66
C LYS A 103 -0.32 -23.30 -6.30
N ALA A 104 -0.82 -22.07 -6.20
CA ALA A 104 -1.34 -21.54 -4.96
C ALA A 104 -2.49 -20.55 -5.16
N ILE A 105 -3.38 -20.52 -4.19
CA ILE A 105 -4.36 -19.46 -3.95
C ILE A 105 -4.03 -18.87 -2.58
N MET A 106 -3.77 -17.57 -2.54
CA MET A 106 -3.19 -16.89 -1.39
C MET A 106 -4.03 -15.71 -0.94
N ASP A 107 -3.86 -15.30 0.32
CA ASP A 107 -4.39 -14.04 0.81
C ASP A 107 -3.99 -12.85 -0.09
N CYS A 108 -4.93 -11.94 -0.28
CA CYS A 108 -4.71 -10.70 -1.01
C CYS A 108 -4.61 -9.47 -0.08
N ASN A 109 -5.16 -9.53 1.14
CA ASN A 109 -5.36 -8.35 1.97
C ASN A 109 -4.07 -7.88 2.64
N TRP A 110 -3.30 -8.79 3.19
CA TRP A 110 -1.96 -8.53 3.69
C TRP A 110 -1.05 -8.10 2.54
N MET A 111 -1.00 -8.91 1.47
CA MET A 111 -0.13 -8.63 0.32
C MET A 111 -0.42 -7.26 -0.29
N THR A 112 -1.69 -6.91 -0.54
CA THR A 112 -2.04 -5.63 -1.14
C THR A 112 -1.72 -4.46 -0.22
N THR A 113 -1.89 -4.62 1.08
CA THR A 113 -1.54 -3.60 2.09
C THR A 113 -0.03 -3.36 2.08
N TRP A 114 0.76 -4.40 2.29
CA TRP A 114 2.21 -4.31 2.45
C TRP A 114 2.91 -3.81 1.21
N ARG A 115 2.59 -4.36 0.03
CA ARG A 115 3.18 -3.89 -1.24
C ARG A 115 2.81 -2.44 -1.57
N THR A 116 1.66 -1.95 -1.10
CA THR A 116 1.25 -0.55 -1.33
C THR A 116 2.06 0.40 -0.46
N GLY A 117 2.25 0.07 0.82
CA GLY A 117 3.15 0.81 1.70
C GLY A 117 4.59 0.79 1.20
N ALA A 118 5.10 -0.39 0.83
CA ALA A 118 6.44 -0.56 0.27
C ALA A 118 6.66 0.28 -0.99
N ALA A 119 5.69 0.32 -1.92
CA ALA A 119 5.75 1.18 -3.10
C ALA A 119 5.86 2.67 -2.73
N ALA A 120 5.09 3.14 -1.75
CA ALA A 120 5.22 4.52 -1.25
C ALA A 120 6.60 4.75 -0.60
N GLY A 121 7.08 3.80 0.20
CA GLY A 121 8.41 3.82 0.80
C GLY A 121 9.52 3.92 -0.26
N LEU A 122 9.46 3.13 -1.33
CA LEU A 122 10.42 3.25 -2.44
C LEU A 122 10.32 4.60 -3.13
N GLY A 123 9.12 5.16 -3.29
CA GLY A 123 8.94 6.53 -3.75
C GLY A 123 9.71 7.53 -2.88
N ALA A 124 9.58 7.44 -1.56
CA ALA A 124 10.36 8.28 -0.64
C ALA A 124 11.87 8.01 -0.72
N LYS A 125 12.29 6.74 -0.76
CA LYS A 125 13.70 6.33 -0.89
C LYS A 125 14.40 7.01 -2.07
N TYR A 126 13.70 7.15 -3.20
CA TYR A 126 14.28 7.67 -4.44
C TYR A 126 14.04 9.16 -4.69
N PHE A 127 12.95 9.73 -4.15
CA PHE A 127 12.53 11.09 -4.50
C PHE A 127 12.46 12.07 -3.32
N ALA A 128 12.48 11.61 -2.06
CA ALA A 128 12.49 12.51 -0.92
C ALA A 128 13.92 12.96 -0.57
N ASP A 129 14.05 14.10 0.10
CA ASP A 129 15.31 14.48 0.75
C ASP A 129 15.68 13.43 1.81
N PRO A 130 16.89 12.82 1.77
CA PRO A 130 17.34 11.88 2.81
C PRO A 130 17.40 12.50 4.22
N ASN A 131 17.30 13.84 4.32
CA ASN A 131 17.22 14.59 5.56
C ASN A 131 15.80 15.00 5.95
N ALA A 132 14.76 14.52 5.25
CA ALA A 132 13.37 14.80 5.60
C ALA A 132 13.08 14.50 7.08
N GLU A 133 12.53 15.49 7.78
CA GLU A 133 12.21 15.40 9.21
C GLU A 133 10.70 15.40 9.47
N VAL A 134 9.91 15.94 8.54
CA VAL A 134 8.46 16.10 8.68
C VAL A 134 7.71 15.35 7.58
N VAL A 135 6.86 14.39 7.99
CA VAL A 135 5.98 13.65 7.08
C VAL A 135 4.53 14.00 7.36
N ALA A 136 3.72 14.21 6.32
CA ALA A 136 2.28 14.34 6.42
C ALA A 136 1.57 13.10 5.89
N VAL A 137 0.64 12.55 6.68
CA VAL A 137 -0.21 11.42 6.29
C VAL A 137 -1.67 11.87 6.30
N ALA A 138 -2.27 11.98 5.11
CA ALA A 138 -3.69 12.24 4.93
C ALA A 138 -4.43 10.92 4.65
N GLY A 139 -5.26 10.47 5.60
CA GLY A 139 -5.91 9.16 5.60
C GLY A 139 -5.20 8.18 6.53
N LEU A 140 -5.80 7.94 7.69
CA LEU A 140 -5.18 7.24 8.83
C LEU A 140 -5.66 5.79 8.97
N GLY A 141 -6.11 5.21 7.86
CA GLY A 141 -6.48 3.80 7.74
C GLY A 141 -5.28 2.86 7.61
N THR A 142 -5.56 1.62 7.20
CA THR A 142 -4.54 0.56 7.03
C THR A 142 -3.39 0.98 6.11
N ILE A 143 -3.68 1.67 5.00
CA ILE A 143 -2.65 2.15 4.06
C ILE A 143 -1.80 3.25 4.69
N GLY A 144 -2.38 4.20 5.42
CA GLY A 144 -1.60 5.23 6.12
C GLY A 144 -0.61 4.65 7.13
N LYS A 145 -1.01 3.59 7.85
CA LYS A 145 -0.15 2.93 8.84
C LYS A 145 1.02 2.20 8.19
N ILE A 146 0.74 1.39 7.17
CA ILE A 146 1.79 0.62 6.49
C ILE A 146 2.74 1.51 5.69
N THR A 147 2.26 2.62 5.15
CA THR A 147 3.10 3.63 4.49
C THR A 147 4.07 4.27 5.47
N LEU A 148 3.63 4.65 6.68
CA LEU A 148 4.55 5.16 7.69
C LEU A 148 5.58 4.11 8.12
N ARG A 149 5.19 2.83 8.19
CA ARG A 149 6.17 1.74 8.43
C ARG A 149 7.25 1.72 7.35
N ALA A 150 6.86 1.83 6.09
CA ALA A 150 7.83 1.87 4.98
C ALA A 150 8.68 3.15 4.98
N PHE A 151 8.11 4.31 5.31
CA PHE A 151 8.88 5.56 5.45
C PHE A 151 9.92 5.47 6.57
N ASN A 152 9.58 4.88 7.71
CA ASN A 152 10.52 4.70 8.81
C ASN A 152 11.74 3.82 8.44
N GLU A 153 11.61 2.92 7.46
CA GLU A 153 12.74 2.12 6.95
C GLU A 153 13.73 2.94 6.10
N VAL A 154 13.28 4.02 5.46
CA VAL A 154 14.07 4.72 4.42
C VAL A 154 14.32 6.20 4.72
N LEU A 155 13.61 6.79 5.68
CA LEU A 155 13.76 8.18 6.11
C LEU A 155 14.21 8.20 7.59
N PRO A 156 15.51 8.01 7.87
CA PRO A 156 16.01 7.83 9.25
C PRO A 156 15.93 9.10 10.11
N LYS A 157 15.64 10.26 9.52
CA LYS A 157 15.59 11.56 10.22
C LYS A 157 14.19 12.05 10.53
N ILE A 158 13.14 11.26 10.29
CA ILE A 158 11.77 11.64 10.66
C ILE A 158 11.72 11.93 12.16
N LYS A 159 11.24 13.12 12.50
CA LYS A 159 10.97 13.57 13.88
C LYS A 159 9.49 13.85 14.10
N THR A 160 8.77 14.28 13.07
CA THR A 160 7.36 14.68 13.19
C THR A 160 6.53 14.02 12.10
N VAL A 161 5.39 13.45 12.50
CA VAL A 161 4.35 12.95 11.59
C VAL A 161 3.08 13.76 11.82
N LYS A 162 2.72 14.57 10.83
CA LYS A 162 1.47 15.33 10.77
C LYS A 162 0.34 14.44 10.27
N LEU A 163 -0.76 14.38 11.00
CA LEU A 163 -1.85 13.44 10.79
C LEU A 163 -3.13 14.19 10.42
N TYR A 164 -3.81 13.74 9.37
CA TYR A 164 -5.15 14.22 9.03
C TYR A 164 -6.06 13.06 8.60
N ASP A 165 -7.26 13.01 9.16
CA ASP A 165 -8.36 12.15 8.71
C ASP A 165 -9.69 12.89 8.91
N PRO A 166 -10.67 12.77 8.00
CA PRO A 166 -12.01 13.32 8.23
C PRO A 166 -12.75 12.69 9.43
N MET A 167 -12.31 11.52 9.90
CA MET A 167 -12.88 10.80 11.04
C MET A 167 -11.93 10.95 12.25
N PRO A 168 -12.22 11.85 13.22
CA PRO A 168 -11.27 12.20 14.29
C PRO A 168 -10.76 11.01 15.12
N GLU A 169 -11.60 10.01 15.37
CA GLU A 169 -11.23 8.79 16.12
C GLU A 169 -10.17 7.94 15.42
N GLN A 170 -9.90 8.18 14.13
CA GLN A 170 -8.83 7.49 13.41
C GLN A 170 -7.45 7.97 13.85
N ALA A 171 -7.31 9.22 14.31
CA ALA A 171 -6.04 9.76 14.79
C ALA A 171 -5.54 8.99 16.01
N ASP A 172 -6.39 8.83 17.03
CA ASP A 172 -6.02 8.09 18.24
C ASP A 172 -5.63 6.63 17.92
N ARG A 173 -6.44 5.96 17.09
CA ARG A 173 -6.16 4.58 16.63
C ARG A 173 -4.89 4.46 15.81
N TYR A 174 -4.49 5.53 15.14
CA TYR A 174 -3.26 5.57 14.36
C TYR A 174 -2.06 5.71 15.29
N ILE A 175 -2.10 6.69 16.19
CA ILE A 175 -1.05 6.96 17.17
C ILE A 175 -0.82 5.72 18.03
N GLU A 176 -1.88 5.11 18.57
CA GLU A 176 -1.78 3.89 19.37
C GLU A 176 -1.11 2.73 18.62
N ALA A 177 -1.39 2.59 17.32
CA ALA A 177 -0.80 1.53 16.50
C ALA A 177 0.66 1.80 16.09
N MET A 178 1.06 3.07 16.02
CA MET A 178 2.34 3.48 15.44
C MET A 178 3.38 3.93 16.48
N LYS A 179 2.97 4.37 17.68
CA LYS A 179 3.88 4.93 18.70
C LYS A 179 4.97 3.97 19.14
N SER A 180 4.70 2.66 19.21
CA SER A 180 5.71 1.66 19.57
C SER A 180 6.69 1.38 18.43
N PHE A 181 6.24 1.54 17.19
CA PHE A 181 7.04 1.34 15.99
C PHE A 181 7.95 2.54 15.69
N CYS A 182 7.48 3.76 16.03
CA CYS A 182 8.21 5.01 15.85
C CYS A 182 8.35 5.76 17.20
N PRO A 183 9.13 5.24 18.18
CA PRO A 183 9.15 5.76 19.54
C PRO A 183 9.73 7.18 19.68
N ASN A 184 10.52 7.63 18.71
CA ASN A 184 11.17 8.94 18.71
C ASN A 184 10.46 9.97 17.83
N VAL A 185 9.26 9.64 17.34
CA VAL A 185 8.48 10.49 16.43
C VAL A 185 7.34 11.16 17.20
N GLU A 186 7.24 12.48 17.06
CA GLU A 186 6.10 13.26 17.51
C GLU A 186 4.95 13.14 16.50
N PHE A 187 3.77 12.74 16.97
CA PHE A 187 2.55 12.73 16.16
C PHE A 187 1.74 13.99 16.42
N VAL A 188 1.45 14.75 15.35
CA VAL A 188 0.70 16.00 15.42
C VAL A 188 -0.61 15.85 14.67
N VAL A 189 -1.74 15.88 15.38
CA VAL A 189 -3.07 15.83 14.76
C VAL A 189 -3.43 17.21 14.22
N CYS A 190 -3.64 17.30 12.91
CA CYS A 190 -3.95 18.55 12.22
C CYS A 190 -5.47 18.71 12.03
N PRO A 191 -5.99 19.95 12.15
CA PRO A 191 -7.43 20.21 12.03
C PRO A 191 -7.95 20.08 10.59
N ASP A 192 -7.07 20.24 9.61
CA ASP A 192 -7.37 20.10 8.19
C ASP A 192 -6.14 19.62 7.41
N VAL A 193 -6.38 19.21 6.17
CA VAL A 193 -5.32 18.69 5.29
C VAL A 193 -4.28 19.76 4.93
N LYS A 194 -4.65 21.05 4.88
CA LYS A 194 -3.73 22.14 4.56
C LYS A 194 -2.68 22.28 5.67
N LYS A 195 -3.11 22.24 6.94
CA LYS A 195 -2.22 22.25 8.10
C LYS A 195 -1.36 20.99 8.21
N ALA A 196 -1.85 19.85 7.74
CA ALA A 196 -1.02 18.65 7.64
C ALA A 196 0.10 18.81 6.59
N CYS A 197 -0.20 19.39 5.43
CA CYS A 197 0.77 19.59 4.35
C CYS A 197 1.79 20.71 4.60
N GLU A 198 1.40 21.76 5.33
CA GLU A 198 2.24 22.92 5.62
C GLU A 198 3.60 22.48 6.19
N ASP A 199 4.71 22.93 5.59
CA ASP A 199 6.09 22.59 5.95
C ASP A 199 6.46 21.10 5.97
N ALA A 200 5.61 20.20 5.47
CA ALA A 200 5.95 18.78 5.36
C ALA A 200 6.97 18.56 4.23
N ASP A 201 8.01 17.77 4.52
CA ASP A 201 9.02 17.38 3.53
C ASP A 201 8.50 16.25 2.61
N VAL A 202 7.64 15.38 3.16
CA VAL A 202 6.97 14.31 2.42
C VAL A 202 5.48 14.33 2.73
N VAL A 203 4.64 14.35 1.70
CA VAL A 203 3.19 14.28 1.84
C VAL A 203 2.67 13.02 1.17
N THR A 204 1.89 12.21 1.90
CA THR A 204 1.23 11.02 1.35
C THR A 204 -0.28 11.07 1.52
N THR A 205 -1.00 10.59 0.49
CA THR A 205 -2.46 10.43 0.51
C THR A 205 -2.82 8.95 0.57
N CYS A 206 -3.65 8.60 1.53
CA CYS A 206 -4.06 7.23 1.84
C CYS A 206 -5.60 7.15 1.97
N ALA A 207 -6.31 7.91 1.14
CA ALA A 207 -7.77 7.95 1.09
C ALA A 207 -8.33 6.94 0.06
N PRO A 208 -9.60 6.51 0.21
CA PRO A 208 -10.25 5.64 -0.78
C PRO A 208 -10.33 6.27 -2.17
N ILE A 209 -10.32 5.43 -3.20
CA ILE A 209 -10.65 5.85 -4.58
C ILE A 209 -12.17 5.93 -4.70
N LEU A 210 -12.67 7.07 -5.17
CA LEU A 210 -14.09 7.31 -5.47
C LEU A 210 -14.27 7.47 -6.98
N GLU A 211 -15.48 7.19 -7.48
CA GLU A 211 -15.84 7.40 -8.89
C GLU A 211 -15.64 8.87 -9.31
N LYS A 212 -15.95 9.81 -8.40
CA LYS A 212 -15.67 11.25 -8.53
C LYS A 212 -14.74 11.70 -7.39
N PRO A 213 -13.42 11.66 -7.56
CA PRO A 213 -12.49 11.97 -6.48
C PRO A 213 -12.52 13.47 -6.16
N ASN A 214 -12.61 13.80 -4.87
CA ASN A 214 -12.33 15.15 -4.40
C ASN A 214 -10.81 15.33 -4.23
N ARG A 215 -10.22 16.32 -4.89
CA ARG A 215 -8.78 16.60 -4.79
C ARG A 215 -8.54 17.51 -3.60
N ILE A 216 -8.30 16.90 -2.44
CA ILE A 216 -8.16 17.62 -1.16
C ILE A 216 -6.78 18.24 -0.95
N ILE A 217 -5.75 17.79 -1.66
CA ILE A 217 -4.41 18.39 -1.63
C ILE A 217 -4.14 19.07 -2.97
N THR A 218 -3.74 20.33 -2.90
CA THR A 218 -3.37 21.17 -4.04
C THR A 218 -1.93 21.67 -3.90
N THR A 219 -1.31 22.06 -5.01
CA THR A 219 0.11 22.42 -5.06
C THR A 219 0.47 23.59 -4.13
N ASP A 220 -0.44 24.54 -3.93
CA ASP A 220 -0.24 25.70 -3.04
C ASP A 220 -0.16 25.33 -1.54
N MET A 221 -0.55 24.10 -1.18
CA MET A 221 -0.41 23.58 0.19
C MET A 221 0.96 22.92 0.43
N LEU A 222 1.72 22.63 -0.62
CA LEU A 222 3.00 21.93 -0.51
C LEU A 222 4.12 22.93 -0.23
N LYS A 223 5.12 22.48 0.52
CA LYS A 223 6.35 23.23 0.77
C LYS A 223 7.01 23.60 -0.58
N ASN A 224 7.49 24.83 -0.69
CA ASN A 224 8.22 25.26 -1.88
C ASN A 224 9.60 24.61 -1.92
N ASN A 225 10.05 24.15 -3.10
CA ASN A 225 11.37 23.58 -3.37
C ASN A 225 11.66 22.22 -2.72
N VAL A 226 10.68 21.29 -2.76
CA VAL A 226 10.93 19.85 -2.54
C VAL A 226 11.43 19.21 -3.83
#